data_AF-A0A946PCJ3-F1
#
_entry.id   AF-A0A946PCJ3-F1
#
_cell.length_a   1.000
_cell.length_b   1.000
_cell.length_c   1.000
_cell.angle_alpha   90.00
_cell.angle_beta   90.00
_cell.angle_gamma   90.00
#
_symmetry.space_group_name_H-M   'P 1'
#
loop_
_entity.id
_entity.type
_entity.pdbx_description
1 polymer ?
#
loop_
_entity_poly.entity_id
_entity_poly.type
_entity_poly.pdbx_seq_one_letter_code
_entity_poly.pdbx_strand_id
1 'polypeptide(L)'
;MVHAPNEYLNQLSECFWSHHVDHDIWFSNRLEEHLVQESMDFTRYRIKGEVDVTQCFESGSDHGGKLLDFITQNDCQESGVDVLERCLYFLKKISRIDGDSLRVEHPADVFVVI
;
A
#
# COMPACT_ATOMS: atom_id res chain seq x y z
N MET A 1 -3.19 -2.87 -18.27
CA MET A 1 -3.83 -2.78 -16.93
C MET A 1 -2.79 -2.33 -15.94
N VAL A 2 -3.16 -1.51 -14.95
CA VAL A 2 -2.25 -1.10 -13.86
C VAL A 2 -2.69 -1.82 -12.60
N HIS A 3 -1.74 -2.42 -11.88
CA HIS A 3 -2.02 -3.21 -10.69
C HIS A 3 -1.00 -2.92 -9.58
N ALA A 4 -1.46 -2.90 -8.34
CA ALA A 4 -0.60 -2.79 -7.17
C ALA A 4 0.11 -4.13 -6.89
N PRO A 5 1.43 -4.15 -6.57
CA PRO A 5 2.09 -5.35 -6.07
C PRO A 5 1.81 -5.59 -4.58
N ASN A 6 1.84 -6.83 -4.12
CA ASN A 6 1.73 -7.14 -2.68
C ASN A 6 3.09 -6.93 -1.97
N GLU A 7 3.47 -5.66 -1.83
CA GLU A 7 4.70 -5.22 -1.16
C GLU A 7 4.39 -4.44 0.12
N TYR A 8 5.41 -4.04 0.87
CA TYR A 8 5.31 -3.59 2.26
C TYR A 8 4.16 -2.61 2.56
N LEU A 9 3.96 -1.57 1.74
CA LEU A 9 2.88 -0.61 1.97
C LEU A 9 1.48 -1.24 1.77
N ASN A 10 1.33 -2.07 0.74
CA ASN A 10 0.05 -2.74 0.45
C ASN A 10 -0.22 -3.91 1.41
N GLN A 11 0.81 -4.51 2.01
CA GLN A 11 0.67 -5.48 3.10
C GLN A 11 0.06 -4.84 4.35
N LEU A 12 0.36 -3.57 4.61
CA LEU A 12 -0.31 -2.82 5.67
C LEU A 12 -1.81 -2.67 5.36
N SER A 13 -2.16 -2.28 4.13
CA SER A 13 -3.57 -2.17 3.68
C SER A 13 -4.31 -3.52 3.75
N GLU A 14 -3.66 -4.62 3.35
CA GLU A 14 -4.23 -5.98 3.34
C GLU A 14 -4.67 -6.43 4.76
N CYS A 15 -3.96 -5.99 5.80
CA CYS A 15 -4.32 -6.29 7.19
C CYS A 15 -5.72 -5.74 7.56
N PHE A 16 -6.14 -4.64 6.94
CA PHE A 16 -7.47 -4.05 7.15
C PHE A 16 -8.49 -4.65 6.19
N TRP A 17 -8.14 -4.84 4.92
CA TRP A 17 -9.05 -5.35 3.89
C TRP A 17 -9.56 -6.76 4.13
N SER A 18 -8.72 -7.65 4.68
CA SER A 18 -9.12 -9.03 5.02
C SER A 18 -10.35 -9.12 5.93
N HIS A 19 -10.72 -8.03 6.60
CA HIS A 19 -11.87 -7.94 7.49
C HIS A 19 -13.08 -7.21 6.87
N HIS A 20 -12.95 -6.60 5.68
CA HIS A 20 -13.95 -5.69 5.11
C HIS A 20 -14.49 -6.11 3.74
N VAL A 21 -13.88 -7.07 3.05
CA VAL A 21 -14.26 -7.42 1.67
C VAL A 21 -14.52 -8.93 1.55
N ASP A 22 -15.72 -9.31 1.10
CA ASP A 22 -16.10 -10.70 0.77
C ASP A 22 -15.46 -11.21 -0.54
N HIS A 23 -14.48 -10.47 -1.09
CA HIS A 23 -13.81 -10.77 -2.34
C HIS A 23 -12.29 -10.82 -2.13
N ASP A 24 -11.64 -11.73 -2.85
CA ASP A 24 -10.19 -11.82 -2.87
C ASP A 24 -9.56 -10.51 -3.33
N ILE A 25 -8.57 -10.03 -2.59
CA ILE A 25 -7.74 -8.91 -3.01
C ILE A 25 -6.80 -9.42 -4.09
N TRP A 26 -6.93 -8.87 -5.30
CA TRP A 26 -5.99 -9.16 -6.36
C TRP A 26 -4.81 -8.22 -6.17
N PHE A 27 -3.60 -8.77 -6.14
CA PHE A 27 -2.37 -8.03 -6.33
C PHE A 27 -1.72 -8.49 -7.63
N SER A 28 -0.66 -7.80 -8.05
CA SER A 28 -0.01 -8.05 -9.35
C SER A 28 0.40 -9.51 -9.55
N ASN A 29 0.81 -10.21 -8.50
CA ASN A 29 1.13 -11.64 -8.56
C ASN A 29 -0.11 -12.51 -8.88
N ARG A 30 -1.28 -12.21 -8.30
CA ARG A 30 -2.52 -12.93 -8.58
C ARG A 30 -2.99 -12.71 -10.02
N LEU A 31 -2.89 -11.47 -10.50
CA LEU A 31 -3.19 -11.15 -11.89
C LEU A 31 -2.24 -11.90 -12.84
N GLU A 32 -0.95 -11.92 -12.52
CA GLU A 32 0.05 -12.64 -13.31
C GLU A 32 -0.23 -14.15 -13.36
N GLU A 33 -0.50 -14.77 -12.20
CA GLU A 33 -0.90 -16.18 -12.09
C GLU A 33 -2.11 -16.48 -12.98
N HIS A 34 -3.13 -15.62 -12.96
CA HIS A 34 -4.34 -15.79 -13.76
C HIS A 34 -4.07 -15.68 -15.27
N LEU A 35 -3.31 -14.68 -15.72
CA LEU A 35 -2.98 -14.51 -17.15
C LEU A 35 -2.20 -15.72 -17.70
N VAL A 36 -1.28 -16.28 -16.90
CA VAL A 36 -0.55 -17.50 -17.25
C VAL A 36 -1.48 -18.71 -17.36
N GLN A 37 -2.43 -18.87 -16.41
CA GLN A 37 -3.41 -19.96 -16.45
C GLN A 37 -4.29 -19.90 -17.70
N GLU A 38 -4.68 -18.69 -18.12
CA GLU A 38 -5.46 -18.46 -19.33
C GLU A 38 -4.61 -18.51 -20.62
N SER A 39 -3.31 -18.83 -20.53
CA SER A 39 -2.39 -18.89 -21.67
C SER A 39 -2.36 -17.58 -22.48
N MET A 40 -2.49 -16.44 -21.81
CA MET A 40 -2.42 -15.12 -22.42
C MET A 40 -0.98 -14.62 -22.49
N ASP A 41 -0.60 -14.06 -23.63
CA ASP A 41 0.68 -13.38 -23.76
C ASP A 41 0.61 -11.99 -23.11
N PHE A 42 1.55 -11.70 -22.21
CA PHE A 42 1.65 -10.39 -21.59
C PHE A 42 3.09 -9.99 -21.31
N THR A 43 3.31 -8.69 -21.15
CA THR A 43 4.54 -8.12 -20.58
C THR A 43 4.21 -7.31 -19.34
N ARG A 44 5.01 -7.46 -18.29
CA ARG A 44 4.92 -6.70 -17.04
C ARG A 44 6.05 -5.68 -16.95
N TYR A 45 5.69 -4.43 -16.73
CA TYR A 45 6.64 -3.33 -16.47
C TYR A 45 6.42 -2.79 -15.06
N ARG A 46 7.50 -2.50 -14.34
CA ARG A 46 7.41 -1.86 -13.04
C ARG A 46 7.69 -0.37 -13.12
N ILE A 47 6.75 0.42 -12.62
CA ILE A 47 6.91 1.85 -12.39
C ILE A 47 7.30 2.04 -10.92
N LYS A 48 8.46 2.65 -10.68
CA LYS A 48 8.88 3.03 -9.33
C LYS A 48 8.05 4.22 -8.85
N GLY A 49 7.61 4.16 -7.60
CA GLY A 49 6.84 5.20 -6.95
C GLY A 49 7.18 5.24 -5.46
N GLU A 50 7.00 6.41 -4.85
CA GLU A 50 7.25 6.62 -3.43
C GLU A 50 6.22 7.58 -2.86
N VAL A 51 5.89 7.40 -1.59
CA VAL A 51 4.98 8.26 -0.83
C VAL A 51 5.76 8.95 0.29
N ASP A 52 5.60 10.26 0.41
CA ASP A 52 6.09 11.02 1.57
C ASP A 52 5.14 10.80 2.74
N VAL A 53 5.63 10.18 3.81
CA VAL A 53 4.84 9.84 4.99
C VAL A 53 5.25 10.66 6.22
N THR A 54 6.04 11.71 6.03
CA THR A 54 6.58 12.53 7.12
C THR A 54 5.47 13.06 8.03
N GLN A 55 4.41 13.59 7.41
CA GLN A 55 3.30 14.19 8.14
C GLN A 55 2.45 13.17 8.91
N CYS A 56 2.51 11.87 8.59
CA CYS A 56 1.83 10.83 9.39
C CYS A 56 2.36 10.77 10.83
N PHE A 57 3.59 11.24 11.08
CA PHE A 57 4.22 11.25 12.40
C PHE A 57 4.06 12.59 13.14
N GLU A 58 3.41 13.58 12.52
CA GLU A 58 3.16 14.89 13.12
C GLU A 58 1.83 14.85 13.89
N SER A 59 1.90 15.00 15.21
CA SER A 59 0.71 15.03 16.05
C SER A 59 -0.21 16.19 15.66
N GLY A 60 -1.49 15.88 15.39
CA GLY A 60 -2.50 16.86 14.99
C GLY A 60 -2.46 17.26 13.51
N SER A 61 -1.64 16.62 12.68
CA SER A 61 -1.60 16.87 11.24
C SER A 61 -2.83 16.28 10.53
N ASP A 62 -3.71 17.15 10.02
CA ASP A 62 -4.88 16.73 9.21
C ASP A 62 -4.46 15.97 7.94
N HIS A 63 -3.39 16.42 7.28
CA HIS A 63 -2.86 15.72 6.11
C HIS A 63 -2.27 14.36 6.48
N GLY A 64 -1.50 14.29 7.57
CA GLY A 64 -0.93 13.05 8.08
C GLY A 64 -1.98 12.00 8.43
N GLY A 65 -3.06 12.42 9.10
CA GLY A 65 -4.21 11.56 9.40
C GLY A 65 -4.86 11.01 8.12
N LYS A 66 -5.23 11.89 7.19
CA LYS A 66 -5.84 11.49 5.90
C LYS A 66 -4.95 10.57 5.07
N LEU A 67 -3.65 10.83 5.06
CA LEU A 67 -2.70 9.97 4.34
C LEU A 67 -2.59 8.60 5.00
N LEU A 68 -2.58 8.54 6.33
CA LEU A 68 -2.57 7.28 7.05
C LEU A 68 -3.85 6.48 6.77
N ASP A 69 -5.01 7.13 6.81
CA ASP A 69 -6.30 6.50 6.49
C ASP A 69 -6.35 6.02 5.04
N PHE A 70 -5.73 6.75 4.11
CA PHE A 70 -5.57 6.31 2.72
C PHE A 70 -4.68 5.06 2.62
N ILE A 71 -3.58 4.98 3.37
CA ILE A 71 -2.67 3.84 3.36
C ILE A 71 -3.34 2.60 3.98
N THR A 72 -3.97 2.76 5.15
CA THR A 72 -4.61 1.65 5.88
C THR A 72 -5.99 1.31 5.33
N GLN A 73 -6.58 2.22 4.53
CA GLN A 73 -7.95 2.12 4.02
C GLN A 73 -8.96 1.97 5.16
N ASN A 74 -8.69 2.65 6.27
CA ASN A 74 -9.43 2.58 7.53
C ASN A 74 -9.33 3.92 8.27
N ASP A 75 -10.38 4.29 9.02
CA ASP A 75 -10.32 5.43 9.92
C ASP A 75 -9.47 5.07 11.15
N CYS A 76 -8.23 5.55 11.17
CA CYS A 76 -7.29 5.24 12.23
C CYS A 76 -7.60 5.97 13.54
N GLN A 77 -8.38 7.05 13.49
CA GLN A 77 -8.81 7.78 14.69
C GLN A 77 -9.92 7.01 15.43
N GLU A 78 -10.87 6.44 14.70
CA GLU A 78 -11.95 5.63 15.27
C GLU A 78 -11.48 4.23 15.73
N SER A 79 -10.38 3.72 15.17
CA SER A 79 -9.84 2.39 15.48
C SER A 79 -9.08 2.29 16.81
N GLY A 80 -8.85 3.43 17.49
CA GLY A 80 -8.22 3.49 18.80
C GLY A 80 -6.69 3.60 18.77
N VAL A 81 -6.13 4.06 19.90
CA VAL A 81 -4.71 4.45 20.03
C VAL A 81 -3.75 3.29 19.72
N ASP A 82 -4.05 2.08 20.19
CA ASP A 82 -3.19 0.91 19.99
C ASP A 82 -3.04 0.54 18.49
N VAL A 83 -4.10 0.69 17.70
CA VAL A 83 -4.09 0.43 16.25
C VAL A 83 -3.27 1.50 15.55
N LEU A 84 -3.51 2.76 15.88
CA LEU A 84 -2.76 3.90 15.35
C LEU A 84 -1.25 3.74 15.61
N GLU A 85 -0.85 3.43 16.85
CA GLU A 85 0.56 3.25 17.21
C GLU A 85 1.22 2.11 16.41
N ARG A 86 0.51 0.99 16.21
CA ARG A 86 1.01 -0.13 15.39
C ARG A 86 1.17 0.24 13.93
N CYS A 87 0.22 0.99 13.36
CA CYS A 87 0.30 1.48 11.98
C CYS A 87 1.51 2.38 11.79
N LEU A 88 1.68 3.36 12.69
CA LEU A 88 2.82 4.29 12.65
C LEU A 88 4.14 3.55 12.84
N TYR A 89 4.21 2.59 13.77
CA TYR A 89 5.39 1.77 13.97
C TYR A 89 5.77 0.98 12.72
N PHE A 90 4.80 0.32 12.07
CA PHE A 90 5.03 -0.41 10.83
C PHE A 90 5.49 0.54 9.71
N LEU A 91 4.78 1.65 9.52
CA LEU A 91 5.09 2.66 8.51
C LEU A 91 6.51 3.20 8.68
N LYS A 92 6.93 3.46 9.93
CA LYS A 92 8.28 3.90 10.25
C LYS A 92 9.32 2.85 9.87
N LYS A 93 9.03 1.56 10.11
CA LYS A 93 9.95 0.46 9.85
C LYS A 93 10.20 0.25 8.35
N ILE A 94 9.20 0.53 7.51
CA ILE A 94 9.30 0.39 6.04
C ILE A 94 9.70 1.70 5.35
N SER A 95 9.83 2.79 6.10
CA SER A 95 10.26 4.09 5.59
C SER A 95 11.77 4.18 5.47
N ARG A 96 12.23 4.85 4.40
CA ARG A 96 13.59 5.36 4.22
C ARG A 96 13.66 6.82 4.64
N ILE A 97 14.76 7.23 5.25
CA ILE A 97 15.07 8.65 5.47
C ILE A 97 15.62 9.25 4.17
N ASP A 98 15.04 10.35 3.71
CA ASP A 98 15.47 11.10 2.54
C ASP A 98 15.52 12.60 2.89
N GLY A 99 16.70 13.06 3.31
CA GLY A 99 16.86 14.38 3.93
C GLY A 99 16.04 14.48 5.21
N ASP A 100 15.16 15.48 5.26
CA ASP A 100 14.23 15.70 6.37
C ASP A 100 12.90 14.93 6.21
N SER A 101 12.72 14.21 5.10
CA SER A 101 11.52 13.45 4.81
C SER A 101 11.65 11.95 5.12
N LEU A 102 10.52 11.31 5.38
CA LEU A 102 10.36 9.86 5.40
C LEU A 102 9.60 9.42 4.14
N ARG A 103 10.19 8.51 3.38
CA ARG A 103 9.65 8.00 2.11
C ARG A 103 9.41 6.50 2.19
N VAL A 104 8.28 6.03 1.69
CA VAL A 104 7.97 4.60 1.56
C VAL A 104 7.83 4.25 0.09
N GLU A 105 8.39 3.12 -0.32
CA GLU A 105 8.20 2.61 -1.68
C GLU A 105 6.73 2.24 -1.91
N HIS A 106 6.18 2.70 -3.02
CA HIS A 106 4.85 2.38 -3.50
C HIS A 106 4.86 2.22 -5.03
N PRO A 107 5.49 1.15 -5.54
CA PRO A 107 5.53 0.89 -6.97
C PRO A 107 4.18 0.44 -7.52
N ALA A 108 4.03 0.55 -8.84
CA ALA A 108 2.90 0.00 -9.58
C ALA A 108 3.41 -0.88 -10.73
N ASP A 109 2.70 -1.97 -11.01
CA ASP A 109 2.99 -2.84 -12.14
C ASP A 109 1.99 -2.58 -13.29
N VAL A 110 2.52 -2.47 -14.50
CA VAL A 110 1.75 -2.30 -15.74
C VAL A 110 1.83 -3.59 -16.54
N PHE A 111 0.67 -4.19 -16.77
CA PHE A 111 0.50 -5.37 -17.62
C PHE A 111 0.02 -4.94 -19.00
N VAL A 112 0.78 -5.26 -20.04
CA VAL A 112 0.41 -5.11 -21.44
C VAL A 112 0.08 -6.50 -21.97
N VAL A 113 -1.20 -6.75 -22.25
CA VAL A 113 -1.72 -8.02 -22.78
C VAL A 113 -1.77 -7.92 -24.30
N ILE A 114 -1.35 -8.98 -25.00
CA ILE A 114 -1.18 -9.04 -26.47
C ILE A 114 -2.30 -9.88 -27.10
#